data_AF-D1GWP7-F1
#
_entry.id   AF-D1GWP7-F1
#
_cell.length_a   1.000
_cell.length_b   1.000
_cell.length_c   1.000
_cell.angle_alpha   90.00
_cell.angle_beta   90.00
_cell.angle_gamma   90.00
#
_symmetry.space_group_name_H-M   'P 1'
#
loop_
_entity.id
_entity.type
_entity.pdbx_description
1 polymer ?
#
loop_
_entity_poly.entity_id
_entity_poly.type
_entity_poly.pdbx_seq_one_letter_code
_entity_poly.pdbx_strand_id
1 'polypeptide(L)'
;AQEWIETILGAKFPPGEKYEDVLKDGTVLCKLINKLSPGAVPKINTSGGQFKMMENINSFQAAIRAYGVPDVDVFQTVDLWEQKDIAQVTNTIFALGRQTYKHPEWPGPWLGPKPADEHKREFTEEQ
;
A
#
# COMPACT_ATOMS: atom_id res chain seq x y z
N ALA A 1 -9.52 -4.76 0.29
CA ALA A 1 -8.55 -3.67 0.49
C ALA A 1 -8.94 -2.78 1.67
N GLN A 2 -10.11 -2.14 1.66
CA GLN A 2 -10.56 -1.25 2.74
C GLN A 2 -10.45 -1.86 4.14
N GLU A 3 -11.06 -3.02 4.40
CA GLU A 3 -11.02 -3.65 5.73
C GLU A 3 -9.61 -3.90 6.25
N TRP A 4 -8.68 -4.24 5.35
CA TRP A 4 -7.28 -4.45 5.70
C TRP A 4 -6.60 -3.14 6.10
N ILE A 5 -6.85 -2.05 5.37
CA ILE A 5 -6.36 -0.71 5.73
C ILE A 5 -6.92 -0.30 7.10
N GLU A 6 -8.22 -0.44 7.30
CA GLU A 6 -8.89 -0.10 8.57
C GLU A 6 -8.33 -0.90 9.75
N THR A 7 -8.06 -2.20 9.54
CA THR A 7 -7.50 -3.08 10.57
C THR A 7 -6.09 -2.65 10.95
N ILE A 8 -5.22 -2.35 9.97
CA ILE A 8 -3.85 -1.89 10.23
C ILE A 8 -3.83 -0.52 10.94
N LEU A 9 -4.71 0.38 10.52
CA LEU A 9 -4.79 1.71 11.12
C LEU A 9 -5.54 1.72 12.46
N GLY A 10 -6.29 0.66 12.78
CA GLY A 10 -7.15 0.59 13.96
C GLY A 10 -8.32 1.58 13.91
N ALA A 11 -8.72 2.03 12.72
CA ALA A 11 -9.75 3.05 12.52
C ALA A 11 -10.60 2.73 11.29
N LYS A 12 -11.91 2.89 11.43
CA LYS A 12 -12.87 2.72 10.32
C LYS A 12 -12.89 3.95 9.41
N PHE A 13 -13.15 3.71 8.13
CA PHE A 13 -13.42 4.81 7.20
C PHE A 13 -14.72 5.52 7.60
N PRO A 14 -14.86 6.83 7.33
CA PRO A 14 -16.07 7.57 7.66
C PRO A 14 -17.32 6.92 7.05
N PRO A 15 -18.42 6.77 7.80
CA PRO A 15 -19.63 6.15 7.29
C PRO A 15 -20.24 7.01 6.18
N GLY A 16 -20.62 6.36 5.07
CA GLY A 16 -21.22 7.03 3.91
C GLY A 16 -20.23 7.65 2.93
N GLU A 17 -18.93 7.65 3.24
CA GLU A 17 -17.89 8.06 2.30
C GLU A 17 -17.42 6.90 1.42
N LYS A 18 -17.12 7.21 0.16
CA LYS A 18 -16.62 6.22 -0.78
C LYS A 18 -15.15 5.92 -0.53
N TYR A 19 -14.75 4.69 -0.86
CA TYR A 19 -13.38 4.21 -0.72
C TYR A 19 -12.35 5.15 -1.37
N GLU A 20 -12.62 5.57 -2.61
CA GLU A 20 -11.75 6.45 -3.39
C GLU A 20 -11.67 7.87 -2.81
N ASP A 21 -12.74 8.38 -2.21
CA ASP A 21 -12.79 9.73 -1.63
C ASP A 21 -11.95 9.80 -0.34
N VAL A 22 -12.02 8.75 0.49
CA VAL A 22 -11.22 8.64 1.72
C VAL A 22 -9.72 8.51 1.43
N LEU A 23 -9.36 7.87 0.32
CA LEU A 23 -7.96 7.72 -0.09
C LEU A 23 -7.41 8.92 -0.86
N LYS A 24 -8.29 9.74 -1.44
CA LYS A 24 -7.98 10.78 -2.43
C LYS A 24 -6.90 11.76 -1.99
N ASP A 25 -6.86 12.08 -0.71
CA ASP A 25 -5.91 13.06 -0.18
C ASP A 25 -4.51 12.48 0.12
N GLY A 26 -4.35 11.16 -0.02
CA GLY A 26 -3.13 10.41 0.21
C GLY A 26 -2.74 10.25 1.69
N THR A 27 -3.47 10.86 2.64
CA THR A 27 -3.10 10.82 4.06
C THR A 27 -3.25 9.43 4.65
N VAL A 28 -4.35 8.73 4.33
CA VAL A 28 -4.61 7.34 4.74
C VAL A 28 -3.55 6.39 4.17
N LEU A 29 -3.18 6.59 2.90
CA LEU A 29 -2.14 5.81 2.23
C LEU A 29 -0.77 5.98 2.89
N CYS A 30 -0.36 7.22 3.18
CA CYS A 30 0.89 7.48 3.90
C CYS A 30 0.90 6.89 5.31
N LYS A 31 -0.22 6.98 6.04
CA LYS A 31 -0.36 6.35 7.37
C LYS A 31 -0.24 4.84 7.28
N LEU A 32 -0.83 4.22 6.26
CA LEU A 32 -0.78 2.77 6.03
C LEU A 32 0.66 2.31 5.85
N ILE A 33 1.41 2.90 4.91
CA ILE A 33 2.81 2.49 4.69
C ILE A 33 3.69 2.79 5.91
N ASN A 34 3.43 3.86 6.66
CA ASN A 34 4.14 4.12 7.91
C ASN A 34 3.86 3.11 9.03
N LYS A 35 2.72 2.39 8.99
CA LYS A 35 2.48 1.27 9.90
C LYS A 35 3.26 0.03 9.52
N LEU A 36 3.43 -0.21 8.21
CA LEU A 36 4.19 -1.35 7.68
C LEU A 36 5.70 -1.13 7.76
N SER A 37 6.15 0.10 7.46
CA SER A 37 7.54 0.53 7.48
C SER A 37 7.63 1.88 8.20
N PRO A 38 7.92 1.87 9.51
CA PRO A 38 7.99 3.09 10.31
C PRO A 38 8.94 4.14 9.73
N GLY A 39 8.41 5.34 9.47
CA GLY A 39 9.18 6.46 8.93
C GLY A 39 9.33 6.50 7.41
N ALA A 40 8.68 5.59 6.67
CA ALA A 40 8.75 5.56 5.21
C ALA A 40 8.25 6.86 4.54
N VAL A 41 7.25 7.51 5.14
CA VAL A 41 6.78 8.86 4.77
C VAL A 41 6.92 9.77 5.99
N PRO A 42 7.99 10.57 6.10
CA PRO A 42 8.26 11.37 7.29
C PRO A 42 7.31 12.57 7.44
N LYS A 43 6.75 13.07 6.35
CA LYS A 43 5.85 14.23 6.34
C LYS A 43 4.57 13.88 5.59
N ILE A 44 3.43 14.03 6.28
CA ILE A 44 2.09 13.85 5.71
C ILE A 44 1.41 15.22 5.75
N ASN A 45 1.02 15.75 4.59
CA ASN A 45 0.29 17.00 4.50
C ASN A 45 -1.19 16.77 4.82
N THR A 46 -1.73 17.43 5.84
CA THR A 46 -3.17 17.36 6.18
C THR A 46 -3.93 18.63 5.77
N SER A 47 -3.23 19.62 5.22
CA SER A 47 -3.76 20.89 4.74
C SER A 47 -2.88 21.43 3.60
N GLY A 48 -3.30 22.54 2.97
CA GLY A 48 -2.49 23.21 1.94
C GLY A 48 -2.91 22.96 0.49
N GLY A 49 -4.16 22.52 0.26
CA GLY A 49 -4.76 22.42 -1.07
C GLY A 49 -4.32 21.20 -1.89
N GLN A 50 -4.77 21.16 -3.15
CA GLN A 50 -4.64 20.00 -4.04
C GLN A 50 -3.20 19.53 -4.26
N PHE A 51 -2.25 20.45 -4.48
CA PHE A 51 -0.85 20.08 -4.72
C PHE A 51 -0.24 19.33 -3.53
N LYS A 52 -0.59 19.71 -2.29
CA LYS A 52 -0.12 19.03 -1.06
C LYS A 52 -0.68 17.62 -0.90
N MET A 53 -1.89 17.39 -1.39
CA MET A 53 -2.50 16.07 -1.38
C MET A 53 -1.91 15.16 -2.46
N MET A 54 -1.61 15.70 -3.65
CA MET A 54 -0.85 14.97 -4.67
C MET A 54 0.56 14.63 -4.21
N GLU A 55 1.22 15.50 -3.44
CA GLU A 55 2.52 15.19 -2.82
C GLU A 55 2.43 13.99 -1.86
N ASN A 56 1.32 13.83 -1.10
CA ASN A 56 1.13 12.65 -0.27
C ASN A 56 1.04 11.38 -1.11
N ILE A 57 0.25 11.40 -2.19
CA ILE A 57 0.11 10.24 -3.10
C ILE A 57 1.48 9.85 -3.67
N ASN A 58 2.24 10.82 -4.18
CA ASN A 58 3.57 10.58 -4.72
C ASN A 58 4.53 10.01 -3.64
N SER A 59 4.45 10.52 -2.41
CA SER A 59 5.26 10.04 -1.28
C SER A 59 4.91 8.59 -0.92
N PHE A 60 3.62 8.24 -0.90
CA PHE A 60 3.19 6.86 -0.70
C PHE A 60 3.70 5.94 -1.81
N GLN A 61 3.54 6.34 -3.08
CA GLN A 61 4.00 5.55 -4.22
C GLN A 61 5.52 5.30 -4.17
N ALA A 62 6.31 6.31 -3.79
CA ALA A 62 7.75 6.15 -3.58
C ALA A 62 8.06 5.17 -2.43
N ALA A 63 7.35 5.30 -1.31
CA ALA A 63 7.52 4.45 -0.14
C ALA A 63 7.19 2.98 -0.41
N ILE A 64 6.11 2.67 -1.14
CA ILE A 64 5.76 1.28 -1.46
C ILE A 64 6.71 0.63 -2.46
N ARG A 65 7.31 1.41 -3.38
CA ARG A 65 8.39 0.93 -4.25
C ARG A 65 9.62 0.55 -3.45
N ALA A 66 10.01 1.40 -2.50
CA ALA A 66 11.12 1.10 -1.57
C ALA A 66 10.81 -0.11 -0.68
N TYR A 67 9.54 -0.31 -0.32
CA TYR A 67 9.06 -1.51 0.37
C TYR A 67 9.09 -2.77 -0.51
N GLY A 68 9.20 -2.63 -1.83
CA GLY A 68 9.38 -3.71 -2.78
C GLY A 68 8.15 -4.07 -3.62
N VAL A 69 7.13 -3.19 -3.67
CA VAL A 69 6.07 -3.30 -4.67
C VAL A 69 6.65 -2.98 -6.07
N PRO A 70 6.50 -3.88 -7.06
CA PRO A 70 6.97 -3.65 -8.43
C PRO A 70 6.32 -2.41 -9.06
N ASP A 71 7.07 -1.63 -9.84
CA ASP A 71 6.56 -0.39 -10.44
C ASP A 71 5.33 -0.60 -11.34
N VAL A 72 5.25 -1.74 -12.05
CA VAL A 72 4.09 -2.13 -12.87
C VAL A 72 2.80 -2.29 -12.06
N ASP A 73 2.91 -2.60 -10.76
CA ASP A 73 1.77 -2.75 -9.86
C ASP A 73 1.41 -1.43 -9.17
N VAL A 74 2.17 -0.35 -9.37
CA VAL A 74 1.93 0.96 -8.73
C VAL A 74 1.02 1.84 -9.58
N PHE A 75 -0.13 2.21 -9.03
CA PHE A 75 -1.06 3.15 -9.65
C PHE A 75 -0.43 4.54 -9.86
N GLN A 76 -0.93 5.27 -10.85
CA GLN A 76 -0.54 6.63 -11.18
C GLN A 76 -1.41 7.64 -10.42
N THR A 77 -0.90 8.84 -10.13
CA THR A 77 -1.63 9.83 -9.31
C THR A 77 -3.00 10.20 -9.87
N VAL A 78 -3.17 10.19 -11.20
CA VAL A 78 -4.46 10.43 -11.87
C VAL A 78 -5.49 9.32 -11.64
N ASP A 79 -5.04 8.07 -11.42
CA ASP A 79 -5.91 6.91 -11.21
C ASP A 79 -6.75 7.09 -9.96
N LEU A 80 -6.17 7.70 -8.91
CA LEU A 80 -6.84 8.03 -7.67
C LEU A 80 -7.42 9.45 -7.68
N TRP A 81 -6.62 10.45 -8.02
CA TRP A 81 -7.02 11.86 -7.88
C TRP A 81 -8.20 12.24 -8.79
N GLU A 82 -8.13 11.82 -10.05
CA GLU A 82 -9.20 12.01 -11.03
C GLU A 82 -10.10 10.78 -11.15
N GLN A 83 -9.87 9.77 -10.31
CA GLN A 83 -10.63 8.51 -10.29
C GLN A 83 -10.63 7.81 -11.66
N LYS A 84 -9.53 7.90 -12.42
CA LYS A 84 -9.40 7.28 -13.75
C LYS A 84 -9.41 5.76 -13.68
N ASP A 85 -8.80 5.19 -12.63
CA ASP A 85 -8.69 3.75 -12.46
C ASP A 85 -8.59 3.34 -10.98
N ILE A 86 -9.72 3.31 -10.29
CA ILE A 86 -9.79 2.86 -8.87
C ILE A 86 -9.49 1.36 -8.72
N ALA A 87 -9.65 0.58 -9.78
CA ALA A 87 -9.29 -0.83 -9.77
C ALA A 87 -7.76 -0.98 -9.66
N GLN A 88 -6.99 -0.19 -10.41
CA GLN A 88 -5.53 -0.16 -10.30
C GLN A 88 -5.06 0.29 -8.90
N VAL A 89 -5.69 1.32 -8.32
CA VAL A 89 -5.41 1.73 -6.93
C VAL A 89 -5.61 0.56 -5.97
N THR A 90 -6.71 -0.16 -6.12
CA THR A 90 -7.03 -1.33 -5.30
C THR A 90 -6.03 -2.47 -5.50
N ASN A 91 -5.62 -2.73 -6.74
CA ASN A 91 -4.61 -3.73 -7.08
C ASN A 91 -3.25 -3.41 -6.45
N THR A 92 -2.84 -2.13 -6.45
CA THR A 92 -1.63 -1.69 -5.75
C THR A 92 -1.69 -1.99 -4.25
N ILE A 93 -2.84 -1.79 -3.59
CA ILE A 93 -3.01 -2.14 -2.16
C ILE A 93 -2.87 -3.65 -1.95
N PHE A 94 -3.44 -4.47 -2.84
CA PHE A 94 -3.23 -5.92 -2.79
C PHE A 94 -1.76 -6.32 -3.04
N ALA A 95 -1.06 -5.64 -3.96
CA ALA A 95 0.36 -5.88 -4.20
C ALA A 95 1.22 -5.52 -2.98
N LEU A 96 0.96 -4.39 -2.34
CA LEU A 96 1.57 -4.00 -1.07
C LEU A 96 1.29 -5.04 0.02
N GLY A 97 0.04 -5.47 0.13
CA GLY A 97 -0.40 -6.51 1.05
C GLY A 97 0.36 -7.83 0.88
N ARG A 98 0.52 -8.28 -0.36
CA ARG A 98 1.33 -9.47 -0.68
C ARG A 98 2.81 -9.26 -0.33
N GLN A 99 3.33 -8.07 -0.55
CA GLN A 99 4.73 -7.77 -0.27
C GLN A 99 5.04 -7.95 1.22
N THR A 100 4.09 -7.67 2.12
CA THR A 100 4.27 -7.89 3.57
C THR A 100 4.63 -9.33 3.98
N TYR A 101 4.37 -10.35 3.15
CA TYR A 101 4.85 -11.72 3.42
C TYR A 101 6.37 -11.86 3.38
N LYS A 102 7.08 -10.94 2.73
CA LYS A 102 8.54 -10.92 2.65
C LYS A 102 9.20 -10.12 3.76
N HIS A 103 8.40 -9.52 4.65
CA HIS A 103 8.86 -8.69 5.76
C HIS A 103 8.65 -9.45 7.07
N PRO A 104 9.68 -10.16 7.60
CA PRO A 104 9.55 -10.95 8.82
C PRO A 104 9.21 -10.11 10.06
N GLU A 105 9.50 -8.82 10.02
CA GLU A 105 9.12 -7.85 11.05
C GLU A 105 7.62 -7.55 11.11
N TRP A 106 6.86 -7.89 10.06
CA TRP A 106 5.43 -7.68 10.00
C TRP A 106 4.67 -8.91 10.54
N PRO A 107 3.98 -8.79 11.69
CA PRO A 107 3.27 -9.91 12.31
C PRO A 107 1.89 -10.19 11.66
N GLY A 108 1.52 -9.41 10.64
CA GLY A 108 0.18 -9.38 10.09
C GLY A 108 -0.66 -8.21 10.61
N PRO A 109 -1.88 -8.03 10.08
CA PRO A 109 -2.54 -8.92 9.11
C PRO A 109 -1.94 -8.81 7.69
N TRP A 110 -1.97 -9.92 6.95
CA TRP A 110 -1.64 -9.95 5.52
C TRP A 110 -2.89 -9.74 4.66
N LEU A 111 -2.68 -9.39 3.40
CA LEU A 111 -3.76 -9.24 2.42
C LEU A 111 -3.47 -10.06 1.17
N GLY A 112 -4.40 -10.95 0.84
CA GLY A 112 -4.27 -11.92 -0.25
C GLY A 112 -3.69 -13.27 0.21
N PRO A 113 -3.57 -14.24 -0.71
CA PRO A 113 -3.04 -15.56 -0.39
C PRO A 113 -1.55 -15.49 -0.06
N LYS A 114 -1.10 -16.33 0.88
CA LYS A 114 0.33 -16.53 1.16
C LYS A 114 1.01 -17.03 -0.12
N PRO A 115 2.05 -16.36 -0.64
CA PRO A 115 2.85 -16.89 -1.73
C PRO A 115 3.37 -18.28 -1.36
N ALA A 116 3.33 -19.23 -2.30
CA ALA A 116 3.93 -20.54 -2.06
C ALA A 116 5.42 -20.35 -1.76
N ASP A 117 5.90 -20.95 -0.67
CA ASP A 117 7.32 -20.98 -0.37
C ASP A 117 8.02 -21.70 -1.55
N GLU A 118 8.83 -20.97 -2.32
CA GLU A 118 9.70 -21.59 -3.33
C GLU A 118 10.66 -22.52 -2.58
N HIS A 119 10.37 -23.81 -2.62
CA HIS A 119 11.30 -24.85 -2.17
C HIS A 119 12.49 -24.78 -3.13
N LYS A 120 13.53 -24.04 -2.76
CA LYS A 120 14.83 -24.16 -3.42
C LYS A 120 15.26 -25.60 -3.26
N ARG A 121 15.08 -26.41 -4.31
CA ARG A 121 15.70 -27.73 -4.41
C ARG A 121 17.19 -27.46 -4.45
N GLU A 122 17.87 -27.64 -3.32
CA GLU A 122 19.28 -27.92 -3.33
C GLU A 122 19.44 -29.24 -4.10
N PHE A 123 19.72 -29.13 -5.40
CA PHE A 123 20.24 -30.26 -6.14
C PHE A 123 21.65 -30.49 -5.60
N THR A 124 21.78 -31.40 -4.64
CA THR A 124 23.06 -32.04 -4.41
C THR A 124 23.34 -32.90 -5.63
N GLU A 125 24.35 -32.53 -6.42
CA GLU A 125 24.93 -33.36 -7.47
C GLU A 125 25.61 -34.58 -6.81
N GLU A 126 24.84 -35.62 -6.50
CA GLU A 126 25.36 -36.96 -6.23
C GLU A 126 24.23 -38.00 -6.40
N GLN A 127 24.06 -38.49 -7.63
CA GLN A 127 23.99 -39.93 -7.97
C GLN A 127 23.82 -40.17 -9.47
#